data_AF-A0A7R8UJQ2-F1
#
_entry.id   AF-A0A7R8UJQ2-F1
#
_cell.length_a   1.000
_cell.length_b   1.000
_cell.length_c   1.000
_cell.angle_alpha   90.00
_cell.angle_beta   90.00
_cell.angle_gamma   90.00
#
_symmetry.space_group_name_H-M   'P 1'
#
loop_
_entity.id
_entity.type
_entity.pdbx_description
1 polymer ?
#
loop_
_entity_poly.entity_id
_entity_poly.type
_entity_poly.pdbx_seq_one_letter_code
_entity_poly.pdbx_strand_id
1 'polypeptide(L)'
;MAFIFDAKDYTEIITWGDCEITEPHLTLTVSDEASKFIVKNGLGTCQNMKDFPCHTQALERCIKLVTKVSSAVCGENKRDGIIRARLLSCQRMPNFNTKTQFDI
;
A
#
# COMPACT_ATOMS: atom_id res chain seq x y z
N MET A 1 -16.30 1.90 -6.01
CA MET A 1 -15.02 2.40 -6.57
C MET A 1 -14.86 1.91 -8.00
N ALA A 2 -15.06 2.78 -8.99
CA ALA A 2 -14.80 2.49 -10.40
C ALA A 2 -13.64 3.35 -10.88
N PHE A 3 -12.74 2.78 -11.69
CA PHE A 3 -11.60 3.46 -12.29
C PHE A 3 -11.97 3.92 -13.70
N ILE A 4 -11.86 5.22 -13.97
CA ILE A 4 -12.24 5.81 -15.26
C ILE A 4 -10.99 5.93 -16.14
N PHE A 5 -10.89 5.09 -17.17
CA PHE A 5 -9.75 5.08 -18.09
C PHE A 5 -9.71 6.27 -19.05
N ASP A 6 -10.85 6.92 -19.29
CA ASP A 6 -10.97 8.11 -20.15
C ASP A 6 -10.88 9.44 -19.39
N ALA A 7 -10.44 9.41 -18.13
CA ALA A 7 -10.28 10.60 -17.31
C ALA A 7 -9.28 11.58 -17.94
N LYS A 8 -9.65 12.86 -17.99
CA LYS A 8 -8.78 13.92 -18.54
C LYS A 8 -7.86 14.53 -17.50
N ASP A 9 -8.21 14.37 -16.23
CA ASP A 9 -7.45 14.82 -15.08
C ASP A 9 -7.36 13.71 -14.01
N TYR A 10 -6.28 13.71 -13.22
CA TYR A 10 -6.05 12.66 -12.22
C TYR A 10 -7.10 12.65 -11.10
N THR A 11 -7.74 13.80 -10.84
CA THR A 11 -8.83 13.90 -9.86
C THR A 11 -10.10 13.19 -10.31
N GLU A 12 -10.27 12.98 -11.62
CA GLU A 12 -11.43 12.32 -12.25
C GLU A 12 -11.24 10.81 -12.42
N ILE A 13 -10.05 10.29 -12.14
CA ILE A 13 -9.71 8.85 -12.32
C ILE A 13 -10.55 7.97 -11.39
N ILE A 14 -10.92 8.48 -10.21
CA ILE A 14 -11.64 7.73 -9.17
C ILE A 14 -13.02 8.34 -8.96
N THR A 15 -14.07 7.55 -9.16
CA THR A 15 -15.43 7.95 -8.80
C THR A 15 -15.61 7.84 -7.29
N TRP A 16 -15.46 8.96 -6.58
CA TRP A 16 -15.64 9.02 -5.12
C TRP A 16 -17.10 8.86 -4.67
N GLY A 17 -18.07 9.12 -5.55
CA GLY A 17 -19.51 9.05 -5.24
C GLY A 17 -20.00 7.65 -4.83
N ASP A 18 -19.36 6.59 -5.35
CA ASP A 18 -19.68 5.19 -5.02
C ASP A 18 -18.74 4.61 -3.95
N CYS A 19 -17.96 5.45 -3.27
CA CYS A 19 -17.01 5.03 -2.26
C CYS A 19 -17.54 5.44 -0.89
N GLU A 20 -17.69 4.48 0.01
CA GLU A 20 -17.91 4.79 1.43
C GLU A 20 -16.61 5.40 1.98
N ILE A 21 -16.58 6.72 2.15
CA ILE A 21 -15.43 7.42 2.69
C ILE A 21 -15.48 7.27 4.21
N THR A 22 -14.69 6.34 4.74
CA THR A 22 -14.49 6.18 6.17
C THR A 22 -13.36 7.07 6.65
N GLU A 23 -13.48 7.57 7.88
CA GLU A 23 -12.42 8.35 8.50
C GLU A 23 -11.13 7.51 8.68
N PRO A 24 -9.95 8.06 8.34
CA PRO A 24 -8.68 7.39 8.60
C PRO A 24 -8.50 7.08 10.09
N HIS A 25 -7.97 5.90 10.41
CA HIS A 25 -7.63 5.52 11.79
C HIS A 25 -6.75 6.54 12.53
N LEU A 26 -5.98 7.33 11.77
CA LEU A 26 -5.15 8.40 12.30
C LEU A 26 -5.97 9.56 12.88
N THR A 27 -7.10 9.90 12.25
CA THR A 27 -7.95 11.02 12.67
C THR A 27 -9.19 10.58 13.43
N LEU A 28 -9.52 9.28 13.42
CA LEU A 28 -10.67 8.68 14.12
C LEU A 28 -10.83 9.12 15.60
N THR A 29 -9.73 9.45 16.28
CA THR A 29 -9.73 9.88 17.68
C THR A 29 -9.65 11.40 17.86
N VAL A 30 -9.64 12.17 16.78
CA VAL A 30 -9.49 13.63 16.75
C VAL A 30 -10.87 14.25 16.54
N SER A 31 -11.29 15.16 17.44
CA SER A 31 -12.58 15.84 17.28
C SER A 31 -12.54 16.86 16.14
N ASP A 32 -13.70 17.24 15.61
CA ASP A 32 -13.83 18.28 14.58
C ASP A 32 -13.23 19.62 15.01
N GLU A 33 -13.36 20.00 16.28
CA GLU A 33 -12.77 21.21 16.84
C GLU A 33 -11.26 21.13 16.86
N ALA A 34 -10.70 19.99 17.26
CA ALA A 34 -9.27 19.75 17.22
C ALA A 34 -8.74 19.77 15.79
N SER A 35 -9.45 19.17 14.84
CA SER A 35 -9.12 19.21 13.40
C SER A 35 -9.11 20.64 12.86
N LYS A 36 -10.14 21.44 13.12
CA LYS A 36 -10.18 22.86 12.73
C LYS A 36 -9.06 23.67 13.37
N PHE A 37 -8.74 23.38 14.63
CA PHE A 37 -7.64 24.02 15.35
C PHE A 37 -6.27 23.67 14.75
N ILE A 38 -6.04 22.42 14.37
CA ILE A 38 -4.81 21.96 13.71
C ILE A 38 -4.65 22.61 12.34
N VAL A 39 -5.72 22.68 11.54
CA VAL A 39 -5.67 23.32 10.22
C VAL A 39 -5.28 24.80 10.34
N LYS A 40 -5.75 25.47 11.40
CA LYS A 40 -5.46 26.90 11.63
C LYS A 40 -4.08 27.15 12.25
N ASN A 41 -3.62 26.31 13.18
CA ASN A 41 -2.44 26.59 14.02
C ASN A 41 -1.24 25.68 13.72
N GLY A 42 -1.42 24.66 12.90
CA GLY A 42 -0.39 23.68 12.52
C GLY A 42 -0.48 22.37 13.30
N LEU A 43 0.11 21.32 12.73
CA LEU A 43 0.05 19.95 13.27
C LEU A 43 0.70 19.80 14.65
N GLY A 44 1.73 20.60 14.94
CA GLY A 44 2.45 20.59 16.22
C GLY A 44 1.63 21.07 17.43
N THR A 45 0.43 21.63 17.21
CA THR A 45 -0.47 22.05 18.29
C THR A 45 -1.49 20.96 18.68
N CYS A 46 -1.47 19.79 18.02
CA CYS A 46 -2.32 18.66 18.39
C CYS A 46 -1.69 17.87 19.56
N GLN A 47 -2.28 17.95 20.75
CA GLN A 47 -1.82 17.14 21.90
C GLN A 47 -2.22 15.66 21.78
N ASN A 48 -3.23 15.33 20.98
CA ASN A 48 -3.82 13.99 20.92
C ASN A 48 -3.37 13.17 19.70
N MET A 49 -2.59 13.75 18.78
CA MET A 49 -2.07 12.97 17.67
C MET A 49 -0.89 12.15 18.16
N LYS A 50 -1.03 10.82 18.12
CA LYS A 50 0.09 9.94 18.47
C LYS A 50 1.24 10.19 17.51
N ASP A 51 2.44 10.36 18.06
CA ASP A 51 3.66 10.30 17.27
C ASP A 51 3.77 8.90 16.67
N PHE A 52 3.49 8.79 15.37
CA PHE A 52 3.82 7.59 14.63
C PHE A 52 5.31 7.65 14.32
N PRO A 53 6.12 6.68 14.77
CA PRO A 53 7.53 6.66 14.43
C PRO A 53 7.66 6.37 12.92
N CYS A 54 7.77 7.44 12.13
CA CYS A 54 7.89 7.37 10.68
C CYS A 54 9.24 6.80 10.24
N HIS A 55 10.23 6.70 11.13
CA HIS A 55 11.59 6.22 10.83
C HIS A 55 11.96 5.02 11.70
N THR A 56 11.07 4.03 11.77
CA THR A 56 11.46 2.76 12.38
C THR A 56 12.40 1.99 11.46
N GLN A 57 13.32 1.24 12.07
CA GLN A 57 14.19 0.31 11.33
C GLN A 57 13.39 -0.70 10.49
N ALA A 58 12.19 -1.08 10.94
CA ALA A 58 11.29 -1.94 10.19
C ALA A 58 10.86 -1.30 8.87
N LEU A 59 10.47 -0.02 8.89
CA LEU A 59 10.11 0.71 7.67
C LEU A 59 11.30 0.82 6.72
N GLU A 60 12.49 1.17 7.22
CA GLU A 60 13.71 1.25 6.39
C GLU A 60 14.03 -0.08 5.70
N ARG A 61 13.91 -1.21 6.44
CA ARG A 61 14.11 -2.56 5.89
C ARG A 61 13.08 -2.88 4.82
N CYS A 62 11.81 -2.55 5.04
CA CYS A 62 10.75 -2.72 4.04
C CYS A 62 11.05 -1.92 2.77
N ILE A 63 11.35 -0.62 2.89
CA ILE A 63 11.69 0.23 1.74
C ILE A 63 12.88 -0.37 0.98
N LYS A 64 13.96 -0.74 1.68
CA LYS A 64 15.15 -1.33 1.06
C LYS A 64 14.83 -2.63 0.31
N LEU A 65 13.97 -3.48 0.88
CA LEU A 65 13.53 -4.72 0.22
C LEU A 65 12.72 -4.40 -1.04
N VAL A 66 11.71 -3.52 -0.94
CA VAL A 66 10.87 -3.11 -2.07
C VAL A 66 11.73 -2.50 -3.18
N THR A 67 12.65 -1.59 -2.87
CA THR A 67 13.56 -1.00 -3.85
C THR A 67 14.44 -2.07 -4.53
N LYS A 68 14.97 -3.02 -3.76
CA LYS A 68 15.79 -4.11 -4.31
C LYS A 68 14.98 -4.99 -5.27
N VAL A 69 13.75 -5.34 -4.91
CA VAL A 69 12.87 -6.16 -5.76
C VAL A 69 12.43 -5.38 -7.00
N SER A 70 11.97 -4.14 -6.84
CA SER A 70 11.55 -3.29 -7.95
C SER A 70 12.68 -3.03 -8.95
N SER A 71 13.90 -2.82 -8.48
CA SER A 71 15.06 -2.65 -9.37
C SER A 71 15.44 -3.93 -10.11
N ALA A 72 15.23 -5.10 -9.52
CA ALA A 72 15.47 -6.39 -10.16
C ALA A 72 14.52 -6.65 -11.35
N VAL A 73 13.29 -6.12 -11.31
CA VAL A 73 12.29 -6.25 -12.38
C VAL A 73 12.30 -5.08 -13.38
N CYS A 74 13.16 -4.07 -13.17
CA CYS A 74 13.20 -2.89 -14.02
C CYS A 74 13.81 -3.21 -15.39
N GLY A 75 13.03 -3.01 -16.45
CA GLY A 75 13.38 -3.33 -17.84
C GLY A 75 12.69 -4.60 -18.35
N GLU A 76 12.29 -4.59 -19.61
CA GLU A 76 11.49 -5.66 -20.26
C GLU A 76 12.12 -7.04 -20.08
N ASN A 77 13.36 -7.23 -20.52
CA ASN A 77 14.06 -8.52 -20.47
C ASN A 77 14.19 -9.09 -19.04
N LYS A 78 14.49 -8.24 -18.05
CA LYS A 78 14.63 -8.67 -16.66
C LYS A 78 13.30 -9.11 -16.07
N ARG A 79 12.25 -8.31 -16.31
CA ARG A 79 10.88 -8.61 -15.89
C ARG A 79 10.39 -9.93 -16.49
N ASP A 80 10.56 -10.09 -17.79
CA ASP A 80 10.17 -11.27 -18.55
C ASP A 80 10.94 -12.53 -18.09
N GLY A 81 12.24 -12.41 -17.83
CA GLY A 81 13.04 -13.48 -17.22
C GLY A 81 12.51 -13.92 -15.85
N ILE A 82 12.18 -12.96 -14.97
CA ILE A 82 11.61 -13.25 -13.64
C ILE A 82 10.22 -13.91 -13.75
N ILE A 83 9.37 -13.42 -14.65
CA ILE A 83 8.02 -13.98 -14.88
C ILE A 83 8.14 -15.44 -15.35
N ARG A 84 8.97 -15.72 -16.36
CA ARG A 84 9.19 -17.09 -16.84
C ARG A 84 9.76 -18.01 -15.75
N ALA A 85 10.76 -17.54 -15.01
CA ALA A 85 11.34 -18.31 -13.91
C ALA A 85 10.27 -18.63 -12.84
N ARG A 86 9.40 -17.67 -12.52
CA ARG A 86 8.30 -17.88 -11.58
C ARG A 86 7.27 -18.88 -12.11
N LEU A 87 6.87 -18.78 -13.38
CA LEU A 87 5.94 -19.72 -14.00
C LEU A 87 6.49 -21.15 -13.98
N LEU A 88 7.75 -21.34 -14.35
CA LEU A 88 8.42 -22.65 -14.29
C LEU A 88 8.49 -23.19 -12.85
N SER A 89 8.78 -22.34 -11.87
CA SER A 89 8.75 -22.74 -10.46
C SER A 89 7.36 -23.17 -10.01
N CYS A 90 6.32 -22.43 -10.39
CA CYS A 90 4.92 -22.77 -10.07
C CYS A 90 4.51 -24.09 -10.71
N GLN A 91 4.91 -24.36 -11.96
CA GLN A 91 4.65 -25.63 -12.63
C GLN A 91 5.33 -26.82 -11.95
N ARG A 92 6.49 -26.60 -11.30
CA ARG A 92 7.20 -27.64 -10.54
C ARG A 92 6.62 -27.87 -9.15
N MET A 93 5.81 -26.95 -8.63
CA MET A 93 5.19 -27.15 -7.33
C MET A 93 4.07 -28.20 -7.43
N PRO A 94 3.99 -29.16 -6.50
CA PRO A 94 2.90 -30.12 -6.47
C PRO A 94 1.56 -29.40 -6.23
N ASN A 95 0.50 -29.91 -6.84
CA ASN A 95 -0.86 -29.49 -6.50
C ASN A 95 -1.31 -30.23 -5.24
N PHE A 96 -1.74 -29.49 -4.24
CA PHE A 96 -2.27 -30.03 -2.99
C PHE A 96 -3.77 -29.73 -2.90
N ASN A 97 -4.58 -30.77 -2.71
CA ASN A 97 -6.02 -30.66 -2.53
C ASN A 97 -6.39 -30.26 -1.10
N THR A 98 -5.53 -30.57 -0.12
CA THR A 98 -5.73 -30.23 1.28
C THR A 98 -4.43 -29.72 1.90
N LYS A 99 -4.55 -28.89 2.94
CA LYS A 99 -3.39 -28.33 3.65
C LYS A 99 -2.52 -29.41 4.32
N THR A 100 -3.10 -30.55 4.67
CA THR A 100 -2.42 -31.70 5.28
C THR A 100 -1.48 -32.43 4.32
N GLN A 101 -1.60 -32.21 3.01
CA GLN A 101 -0.71 -32.83 2.00
C GLN A 101 0.59 -32.05 1.82
N PHE A 102 0.71 -30.87 2.44
CA PHE A 102 1.93 -30.06 2.42
C PHE A 102 2.84 -30.53 3.55
N ASP A 103 3.86 -31.33 3.22
CA ASP A 103 4.90 -31.75 4.18
C ASP A 103 5.77 -30.54 4.55
N ILE A 104 5.91 -30.29 5.86
CA ILE A 104 6.83 -29.30 6.46
C ILE A 104 7.85 -30.06 7.31
#